data_AF-A0A0F9DRJ5-F1
#
_entry.id   AF-A0A0F9DRJ5-F1
#
_cell.length_a   1.000
_cell.length_b   1.000
_cell.length_c   1.000
_cell.angle_alpha   90.00
_cell.angle_beta   90.00
_cell.angle_gamma   90.00
#
_symmetry.space_group_name_H-M   'P 1'
#
loop_
_entity.id
_entity.type
_entity.pdbx_description
1 polymer ?
#
loop_
_entity_poly.entity_id
_entity_poly.type
_entity_poly.pdbx_seq_one_letter_code
_entity_poly.pdbx_strand_id
1 'polypeptide(L)'
;MMQAGIQLKLIEEAGRKKVVPAKHPKQGRTLKMRGEILTLSANEAVEVGLAKGICKKLHDAHKPLGLKDWQEGRVDARDLVQSWKKKMARDISQIKIAAQRADDYLKQAASNHPLRFRHHDRRQRRVQADKCIKYLNLADSNLVMAQRIIDRNPELGLSKVGLTAMRRRIRGYKQQIEAIKNRR
;
A
#
# COMPACT_ATOMS: atom_id res chain seq x y z
N MET A 1 2.98 31.81 12.70
CA MET A 1 1.54 31.98 13.07
C MET A 1 1.19 30.90 14.08
N MET A 2 0.93 31.25 15.34
CA MET A 2 0.49 30.27 16.35
C MET A 2 -0.94 29.82 16.04
N GLN A 3 -1.16 28.52 15.84
CA GLN A 3 -2.51 27.96 15.71
C GLN A 3 -3.38 28.43 16.89
N ALA A 4 -4.55 28.97 16.58
CA ALA A 4 -5.55 29.33 17.57
C ALA A 4 -5.98 28.03 18.27
N GLY A 5 -5.62 27.88 19.56
CA GLY A 5 -6.03 26.71 20.32
C GLY A 5 -7.54 26.70 20.52
N ILE A 6 -8.15 25.52 20.45
CA ILE A 6 -9.59 25.35 20.57
C ILE A 6 -9.95 25.27 22.05
N GLN A 7 -10.72 26.23 22.55
CA GLN A 7 -11.39 26.12 23.86
C GLN A 7 -12.78 25.52 23.67
N LEU A 8 -13.09 24.49 24.47
CA LEU A 8 -14.35 23.76 24.43
C LEU A 8 -15.10 23.91 25.76
N LYS A 9 -16.43 23.94 25.69
CA LYS A 9 -17.32 23.94 26.85
C LYS A 9 -18.43 22.94 26.70
N LEU A 10 -18.86 22.39 27.82
CA LEU A 10 -20.02 21.52 27.94
C LEU A 10 -21.25 22.36 28.25
N ILE A 11 -22.26 22.27 27.39
CA ILE A 11 -23.57 22.90 27.59
C ILE A 11 -24.63 21.81 27.72
N GLU A 12 -25.76 22.15 28.34
CA GLU A 12 -26.96 21.32 28.35
C GLU A 12 -28.00 21.94 27.41
N GLU A 13 -28.49 21.14 26.46
CA GLU A 13 -29.44 21.58 25.44
C GLU A 13 -30.48 20.47 25.22
N ALA A 14 -31.76 20.80 25.46
CA ALA A 14 -32.88 19.85 25.32
C ALA A 14 -32.68 18.53 26.10
N GLY A 15 -32.16 18.63 27.35
CA GLY A 15 -31.89 17.47 28.21
C GLY A 15 -30.69 16.61 27.77
N ARG A 16 -29.86 17.09 26.83
CA ARG A 16 -28.65 16.41 26.38
C ARG A 16 -27.43 17.29 26.60
N LYS A 17 -26.38 16.71 27.20
CA LYS A 17 -25.07 17.33 27.33
C LYS A 17 -24.38 17.36 25.95
N LYS A 18 -23.80 18.51 25.57
CA LYS A 18 -23.16 18.73 24.27
C LYS A 18 -21.87 19.53 24.42
N VAL A 19 -20.81 19.09 23.74
CA VAL A 19 -19.53 19.82 23.66
C VAL A 19 -19.60 20.84 22.53
N VAL A 20 -19.37 22.11 22.85
CA VAL A 20 -19.40 23.23 21.89
C VAL A 20 -18.15 24.10 22.03
N PRO A 21 -17.78 24.89 21.00
CA PRO A 21 -16.73 25.89 21.13
C PRO A 21 -17.05 26.90 22.24
N ALA A 22 -16.03 27.42 22.92
CA ALA A 22 -16.20 28.39 24.01
C ALA A 22 -17.01 29.64 23.60
N LYS A 23 -16.93 30.04 22.32
CA LYS A 23 -17.69 31.16 21.73
C LYS A 23 -19.20 30.93 21.61
N HIS A 24 -19.71 29.74 21.90
CA HIS A 24 -21.15 29.45 21.83
C HIS A 24 -21.93 30.36 22.80
N PRO A 25 -23.16 30.82 22.52
CA PRO A 25 -23.84 31.81 23.38
C PRO A 25 -24.32 31.25 24.73
N LYS A 26 -24.57 29.95 24.82
CA LYS A 26 -25.06 29.31 26.06
C LYS A 26 -23.97 29.20 27.13
N GLN A 27 -24.33 29.47 28.38
CA GLN A 27 -23.48 29.24 29.54
C GLN A 27 -23.25 27.74 29.73
N GLY A 28 -22.07 27.38 30.20
CA GLY A 28 -21.65 25.98 30.34
C GLY A 28 -20.31 25.85 31.03
N ARG A 29 -19.95 24.63 31.40
CA ARG A 29 -18.69 24.33 32.07
C ARG A 29 -17.57 24.25 31.04
N THR A 30 -16.53 25.06 31.18
CA THR A 30 -15.32 24.96 30.34
C THR A 30 -14.66 23.60 30.58
N LEU A 31 -14.38 22.87 29.49
CA LEU A 31 -13.77 21.55 29.57
C LEU A 31 -12.23 21.63 29.53
N LYS A 32 -11.64 22.54 28.74
CA LYS A 32 -10.17 22.73 28.65
C LYS A 32 -9.73 24.12 28.19
N MET A 33 -8.48 24.44 28.52
CA MET A 33 -7.75 25.66 28.15
C MET A 33 -6.77 25.42 26.98
N ARG A 34 -6.17 26.49 26.46
CA ARG A 34 -5.37 26.51 25.23
C ARG A 34 -4.14 25.58 25.32
N GLY A 35 -4.01 24.64 24.38
CA GLY A 35 -2.81 23.81 24.20
C GLY A 35 -2.83 22.45 24.89
N GLU A 36 -3.89 22.13 25.63
CA GLU A 36 -4.02 20.84 26.31
C GLU A 36 -4.74 19.79 25.43
N ILE A 37 -4.17 18.59 25.33
CA ILE A 37 -4.84 17.43 24.73
C ILE A 37 -6.10 17.13 25.54
N LEU A 38 -7.25 16.96 24.90
CA LEU A 38 -8.49 16.57 25.57
C LEU A 38 -8.38 15.14 26.13
N THR A 39 -7.95 15.05 27.39
CA THR A 39 -7.95 13.81 28.18
C THR A 39 -9.29 13.71 28.91
N LEU A 40 -10.16 12.83 28.42
CA LEU A 40 -11.39 12.43 29.10
C LEU A 40 -11.23 11.00 29.58
N SER A 41 -11.73 10.71 30.77
CA SER A 41 -12.03 9.35 31.17
C SER A 41 -13.14 8.78 30.28
N ALA A 42 -13.23 7.44 30.22
CA ALA A 42 -14.27 6.79 29.44
C ALA A 42 -15.68 7.17 29.92
N ASN A 43 -15.87 7.39 31.22
CA ASN A 43 -17.13 7.85 31.82
C ASN A 43 -17.49 9.26 31.34
N GLU A 44 -16.53 10.19 31.39
CA GLU A 44 -16.75 11.55 30.91
C GLU A 44 -17.07 11.58 29.41
N ALA A 45 -16.42 10.74 28.60
CA ALA A 45 -16.71 10.62 27.17
C ALA A 45 -18.16 10.15 26.89
N VAL A 46 -18.70 9.24 27.71
CA VAL A 46 -20.11 8.83 27.64
C VAL A 46 -21.03 9.96 28.07
N GLU A 47 -20.73 10.62 29.18
CA GLU A 47 -21.54 11.73 29.68
C GLU A 47 -21.66 12.89 28.69
N VAL A 48 -20.60 13.16 27.92
CA VAL A 48 -20.60 14.22 26.91
C VAL A 48 -21.09 13.76 25.53
N GLY A 49 -21.59 12.53 25.41
CA GLY A 49 -22.15 11.96 24.19
C GLY A 49 -21.11 11.65 23.10
N LEU A 50 -19.82 11.64 23.41
CA LEU A 50 -18.75 11.26 22.49
C LEU A 50 -18.59 9.74 22.38
N ALA A 51 -19.04 8.99 23.39
CA ALA A 51 -19.11 7.54 23.39
C ALA A 51 -20.53 7.07 23.70
N LYS A 52 -20.97 5.95 23.08
CA LYS A 52 -22.29 5.36 23.35
C LYS A 52 -22.36 4.59 24.68
N GLY A 53 -21.22 4.19 25.24
CA GLY A 53 -21.13 3.40 26.45
C GLY A 53 -19.70 2.89 26.69
N ILE A 54 -19.51 2.19 27.80
CA ILE A 54 -18.24 1.58 28.18
C ILE A 54 -18.46 0.07 28.26
N CYS A 55 -17.67 -0.67 27.51
CA CYS A 55 -17.73 -2.13 27.52
C CYS A 55 -16.59 -2.66 28.40
N LYS A 56 -16.93 -3.54 29.35
CA LYS A 56 -15.93 -4.26 30.17
C LYS A 56 -15.31 -5.45 29.43
N LYS A 57 -15.99 -5.95 28.40
CA LYS A 57 -15.58 -7.10 27.57
C LYS A 57 -15.55 -6.69 26.11
N LEU A 58 -14.53 -7.14 25.39
CA LEU A 58 -14.33 -6.88 23.96
C LEU A 58 -15.56 -7.30 23.13
N HIS A 59 -16.17 -8.43 23.48
CA HIS A 59 -17.37 -8.95 22.83
C HIS A 59 -18.56 -7.97 22.87
N ASP A 60 -18.73 -7.23 23.96
CA ASP A 60 -19.83 -6.25 24.07
C ASP A 60 -19.55 -4.98 23.25
N ALA A 61 -18.28 -4.68 22.97
CA ALA A 61 -17.89 -3.62 22.02
C ALA A 61 -18.09 -4.04 20.56
N HIS A 62 -18.02 -5.34 20.24
CA HIS A 62 -18.21 -5.87 18.88
C HIS A 62 -19.67 -5.81 18.40
N LYS A 63 -20.64 -6.02 19.31
CA LYS A 63 -22.09 -5.98 19.01
C LYS A 63 -22.54 -4.69 18.31
N PRO A 64 -22.24 -3.47 18.82
CA PRO A 64 -22.64 -2.23 18.16
C PRO A 64 -21.87 -1.96 16.86
N LEU A 65 -20.73 -2.63 16.62
CA LEU A 65 -19.96 -2.55 15.36
C LEU A 65 -20.47 -3.53 14.29
N GLY A 66 -21.51 -4.32 14.58
CA GLY A 66 -22.05 -5.32 13.64
C GLY A 66 -21.15 -6.55 13.47
N LEU A 67 -20.12 -6.70 14.31
CA LEU A 67 -19.21 -7.84 14.29
C LEU A 67 -19.86 -8.99 15.07
N LYS A 68 -20.72 -9.77 14.40
CA LYS A 68 -21.49 -10.85 15.04
C LYS A 68 -20.65 -12.06 15.44
N ASP A 69 -19.52 -12.31 14.77
CA ASP A 69 -18.81 -13.59 14.87
C ASP A 69 -17.28 -13.45 14.91
N TRP A 70 -16.75 -12.50 15.70
CA TRP A 70 -15.31 -12.53 16.00
C TRP A 70 -15.04 -13.68 16.97
N GLN A 71 -14.72 -14.85 16.42
CA GLN A 71 -14.12 -15.95 17.17
C GLN A 71 -12.61 -15.84 17.05
N GLU A 72 -11.92 -15.69 18.18
CA GLU A 72 -10.51 -16.07 18.25
C GLU A 72 -10.45 -17.58 18.02
N GLY A 73 -10.24 -17.98 16.78
CA GLY A 73 -9.95 -19.38 16.49
C GLY A 73 -8.77 -19.78 17.37
N ARG A 74 -8.94 -20.82 18.21
CA ARG A 74 -7.81 -21.53 18.82
C ARG A 74 -7.05 -22.22 17.69
N VAL A 75 -6.30 -21.45 16.92
CA VAL A 75 -5.36 -21.98 15.95
C VAL A 75 -4.12 -22.31 16.74
N ASP A 76 -3.73 -23.58 16.75
CA ASP A 76 -2.46 -23.99 17.35
C ASP A 76 -1.34 -23.15 16.71
N ALA A 77 -0.44 -22.61 17.54
CA ALA A 77 0.72 -21.86 17.06
C ALA A 77 1.49 -22.66 16.01
N ARG A 78 1.48 -24.00 16.12
CA ARG A 78 2.05 -24.91 15.12
C ARG A 78 1.40 -24.79 13.74
N ASP A 79 0.07 -24.69 13.69
CA ASP A 79 -0.68 -24.57 12.43
C ASP A 79 -0.50 -23.19 11.80
N LEU A 80 -0.44 -22.14 12.62
CA LEU A 80 -0.08 -20.79 12.17
C LEU A 80 1.31 -20.79 11.54
N VAL A 81 2.32 -21.38 12.20
CA VAL A 81 3.69 -21.47 11.65
C VAL A 81 3.72 -22.27 10.35
N GLN A 82 3.00 -23.39 10.25
CA GLN A 82 2.94 -24.16 9.01
C GLN A 82 2.27 -23.37 7.88
N SER A 83 1.17 -22.69 8.16
CA SER A 83 0.47 -21.86 7.17
C SER A 83 1.36 -20.72 6.66
N TRP A 84 2.12 -20.10 7.57
CA TRP A 84 3.05 -19.03 7.24
C TRP A 84 4.22 -19.54 6.38
N LYS A 85 4.82 -20.69 6.73
CA LYS A 85 5.85 -21.34 5.90
C LYS A 85 5.33 -21.67 4.49
N LYS A 86 4.10 -22.22 4.38
CA LYS A 86 3.46 -22.49 3.09
C LYS A 86 3.26 -21.21 2.28
N LYS A 87 2.83 -20.11 2.92
CA LYS A 87 2.70 -18.80 2.27
C LYS A 87 4.07 -18.29 1.78
N MET A 88 5.09 -18.27 2.63
CA MET A 88 6.44 -17.82 2.25
C MET A 88 7.00 -18.61 1.07
N ALA A 89 6.83 -19.95 1.06
CA ALA A 89 7.27 -20.79 -0.03
C ALA A 89 6.56 -20.46 -1.36
N ARG A 90 5.25 -20.16 -1.31
CA ARG A 90 4.48 -19.72 -2.49
C ARG A 90 4.98 -18.36 -3.00
N ASP A 91 5.23 -17.41 -2.11
CA ASP A 91 5.69 -16.07 -2.49
C ASP A 91 7.09 -16.13 -3.13
N ILE A 92 8.01 -16.91 -2.55
CA ILE A 92 9.35 -17.17 -3.14
C ILE A 92 9.21 -17.80 -4.53
N SER A 93 8.33 -18.79 -4.68
CA SER A 93 8.08 -19.44 -5.97
C SER A 93 7.56 -18.44 -7.02
N GLN A 94 6.61 -17.59 -6.65
CA GLN A 94 6.09 -16.55 -7.55
C GLN A 94 7.17 -15.53 -7.97
N ILE A 95 8.05 -15.13 -7.04
CA ILE A 95 9.19 -14.26 -7.34
C ILE A 95 10.11 -14.93 -8.38
N LYS A 96 10.45 -16.21 -8.19
CA LYS A 96 11.29 -16.96 -9.13
C LYS A 96 10.64 -17.05 -10.52
N ILE A 97 9.35 -17.37 -10.59
CA ILE A 97 8.61 -17.44 -11.85
C ILE A 97 8.59 -16.08 -12.56
N ALA A 98 8.34 -14.99 -11.84
CA ALA A 98 8.37 -13.66 -12.41
C ALA A 98 9.76 -13.28 -12.92
N ALA A 99 10.83 -13.60 -12.17
CA ALA A 99 12.20 -13.36 -12.60
C ALA A 99 12.55 -14.17 -13.87
N GLN A 100 12.16 -15.44 -13.92
CA GLN A 100 12.38 -16.29 -15.10
C GLN A 100 11.66 -15.74 -16.34
N ARG A 101 10.37 -15.37 -16.20
CA ARG A 101 9.62 -14.75 -17.29
C ARG A 101 10.26 -13.45 -17.76
N ALA A 102 10.77 -12.64 -16.84
CA ALA A 102 11.49 -11.43 -17.20
C ALA A 102 12.73 -11.74 -18.04
N ASP A 103 13.53 -12.74 -17.65
CA ASP A 103 14.70 -13.19 -18.41
C ASP A 103 14.33 -13.70 -19.81
N ASP A 104 13.27 -14.50 -19.92
CA ASP A 104 12.78 -15.03 -21.21
C ASP A 104 12.33 -13.90 -22.15
N TYR A 105 11.67 -12.87 -21.61
CA TYR A 105 11.32 -11.69 -22.38
C TYR A 105 12.53 -10.83 -22.73
N LEU A 106 13.56 -10.75 -21.88
CA LEU A 106 14.81 -10.07 -22.24
C LEU A 106 15.54 -10.78 -23.39
N LYS A 107 15.55 -12.12 -23.41
CA LYS A 107 16.08 -12.89 -24.54
C LYS A 107 15.30 -12.62 -25.83
N GLN A 108 13.97 -12.56 -25.76
CA GLN A 108 13.13 -12.18 -26.89
C GLN A 108 13.34 -10.73 -27.33
N ALA A 109 13.55 -9.79 -26.40
CA ALA A 109 13.92 -8.42 -26.75
C ALA A 109 15.25 -8.38 -27.50
N ALA A 110 16.26 -9.12 -27.03
CA ALA A 110 17.57 -9.20 -27.68
C ALA A 110 17.52 -9.81 -29.09
N SER A 111 16.64 -10.79 -29.34
CA SER A 111 16.45 -11.37 -30.67
C SER A 111 15.80 -10.39 -31.65
N ASN A 112 14.95 -9.49 -31.16
CA ASN A 112 14.25 -8.49 -31.96
C ASN A 112 14.97 -7.12 -32.00
N HIS A 113 16.20 -7.02 -31.50
CA HIS A 113 16.91 -5.75 -31.42
C HIS A 113 17.15 -5.13 -32.82
N PRO A 114 16.79 -3.85 -33.08
CA PRO A 114 16.80 -3.28 -34.43
C PRO A 114 18.19 -3.27 -35.08
N LEU A 115 19.27 -3.21 -34.28
CA LEU A 115 20.64 -3.28 -34.80
C LEU A 115 21.00 -4.65 -35.41
N ARG A 116 20.25 -5.72 -35.14
CA ARG A 116 20.43 -7.02 -35.81
C ARG A 116 19.85 -7.04 -37.23
N PHE A 117 18.98 -6.07 -37.53
CA PHE A 117 18.26 -5.97 -38.80
C PHE A 117 18.74 -4.76 -39.61
N ARG A 118 19.97 -4.27 -39.40
CA ARG A 118 20.48 -3.04 -40.05
C ARG A 118 20.37 -3.05 -41.57
N HIS A 119 20.54 -4.22 -42.19
CA HIS A 119 20.48 -4.43 -43.64
C HIS A 119 19.06 -4.66 -44.18
N HIS A 120 18.05 -4.74 -43.31
CA HIS A 120 16.67 -4.89 -43.71
C HIS A 120 16.05 -3.53 -44.04
N ASP A 121 14.93 -3.56 -44.75
CA ASP A 121 14.19 -2.35 -45.07
C ASP A 121 13.75 -1.59 -43.80
N ARG A 122 13.39 -0.32 -43.99
CA ARG A 122 13.00 0.55 -42.88
C ARG A 122 11.75 0.07 -42.14
N ARG A 123 10.80 -0.54 -42.85
CA ARG A 123 9.53 -1.00 -42.28
C ARG A 123 9.78 -2.19 -41.35
N GLN A 124 10.55 -3.18 -41.80
CA GLN A 124 10.94 -4.34 -41.01
C GLN A 124 11.73 -3.92 -39.78
N ARG A 125 12.71 -3.01 -39.88
CA ARG A 125 13.45 -2.50 -38.72
C ARG A 125 12.54 -1.86 -37.66
N ARG A 126 11.52 -1.10 -38.09
CA ARG A 126 10.52 -0.51 -37.17
C ARG A 126 9.68 -1.59 -36.49
N VAL A 127 9.18 -2.58 -37.24
CA VAL A 127 8.43 -3.70 -36.68
C VAL A 127 9.25 -4.46 -35.63
N GLN A 128 10.54 -4.70 -35.90
CA GLN A 128 11.42 -5.36 -34.93
C GLN A 128 11.69 -4.48 -33.70
N ALA A 129 11.90 -3.18 -33.88
CA ALA A 129 12.01 -2.24 -32.77
C ALA A 129 10.76 -2.25 -31.88
N ASP A 130 9.56 -2.28 -32.47
CA ASP A 130 8.29 -2.34 -31.73
C ASP A 130 8.14 -3.65 -30.97
N LYS A 131 8.51 -4.80 -31.59
CA LYS A 131 8.57 -6.09 -30.88
C LYS A 131 9.56 -6.06 -29.72
N CYS A 132 10.74 -5.48 -29.93
CA CYS A 132 11.76 -5.33 -28.89
C CYS A 132 11.22 -4.53 -27.70
N ILE A 133 10.60 -3.36 -27.95
CA ILE A 133 9.98 -2.53 -26.92
C ILE A 133 8.86 -3.29 -26.19
N LYS A 134 8.00 -4.01 -26.92
CA LYS A 134 6.96 -4.86 -26.32
C LYS A 134 7.54 -5.86 -25.32
N TYR A 135 8.59 -6.58 -25.70
CA TYR A 135 9.23 -7.55 -24.81
C TYR A 135 9.93 -6.90 -23.62
N LEU A 136 10.56 -5.73 -23.81
CA LEU A 136 11.11 -4.94 -22.70
C LEU A 136 10.02 -4.45 -21.72
N ASN A 137 8.82 -4.14 -22.21
CA ASN A 137 7.68 -3.81 -21.35
C ASN A 137 7.19 -5.03 -20.55
N LEU A 138 7.10 -6.20 -21.19
CA LEU A 138 6.70 -7.44 -20.51
C LEU A 138 7.73 -7.86 -19.44
N ALA A 139 9.02 -7.70 -19.72
CA ALA A 139 10.09 -7.93 -18.75
C ALA A 139 9.95 -6.99 -17.53
N ASP A 140 9.80 -5.69 -17.77
CA ASP A 140 9.64 -4.69 -16.68
C ASP A 140 8.39 -4.97 -15.82
N SER A 141 7.27 -5.35 -16.43
CA SER A 141 6.05 -5.73 -15.71
C SER A 141 6.26 -6.92 -14.76
N ASN A 142 7.01 -7.94 -15.19
CA ASN A 142 7.32 -9.08 -14.33
C ASN A 142 8.29 -8.70 -13.19
N LEU A 143 9.27 -7.84 -13.45
CA LEU A 143 10.15 -7.31 -12.40
C LEU A 143 9.38 -6.46 -11.38
N VAL A 144 8.39 -5.67 -11.83
CA VAL A 144 7.48 -4.94 -10.94
C VAL A 144 6.65 -5.89 -10.08
N MET A 145 6.13 -6.97 -10.66
CA MET A 145 5.39 -7.97 -9.91
C MET A 145 6.26 -8.62 -8.82
N ALA A 146 7.47 -9.05 -9.16
CA ALA A 146 8.42 -9.62 -8.19
C ALA A 146 8.73 -8.61 -7.07
N GLN A 147 9.00 -7.35 -7.43
CA GLN A 147 9.27 -6.28 -6.47
C GLN A 147 8.09 -6.03 -5.52
N ARG A 148 6.85 -6.05 -6.03
CA ARG A 148 5.64 -5.91 -5.20
C ARG A 148 5.48 -7.06 -4.20
N ILE A 149 5.83 -8.29 -4.57
CA ILE A 149 5.76 -9.44 -3.65
C ILE A 149 6.80 -9.28 -2.53
N ILE A 150 8.00 -8.81 -2.86
CA ILE A 150 9.05 -8.50 -1.87
C ILE A 150 8.61 -7.37 -0.95
N ASP A 151 8.10 -6.26 -1.49
CA ASP A 151 7.66 -5.11 -0.69
C ASP A 151 6.47 -5.47 0.23
N ARG A 152 5.64 -6.44 -0.14
CA ARG A 152 4.51 -6.93 0.69
C ARG A 152 4.93 -7.92 1.78
N ASN A 153 6.11 -8.53 1.67
CA ASN A 153 6.58 -9.56 2.60
C ASN A 153 8.05 -9.29 2.99
N PRO A 154 8.33 -8.23 3.78
CA PRO A 154 9.68 -7.88 4.21
C PRO A 154 10.38 -8.99 5.00
N GLU A 155 9.63 -9.87 5.65
CA GLU A 155 10.11 -11.05 6.37
C GLU A 155 10.88 -12.06 5.50
N LEU A 156 10.74 -11.99 4.17
CA LEU A 156 11.47 -12.86 3.25
C LEU A 156 12.98 -12.54 3.21
N GLY A 157 13.40 -11.36 3.70
CA GLY A 157 14.81 -10.95 3.70
C GLY A 157 15.42 -10.78 2.30
N LEU A 158 14.58 -10.68 1.25
CA LEU A 158 15.02 -10.60 -0.13
C LEU A 158 15.35 -9.15 -0.52
N SER A 159 16.53 -8.97 -1.13
CA SER A 159 16.95 -7.66 -1.64
C SER A 159 16.27 -7.31 -2.97
N LYS A 160 15.80 -6.07 -3.08
CA LYS A 160 15.23 -5.49 -4.32
C LYS A 160 16.24 -4.72 -5.17
N VAL A 161 17.51 -4.67 -4.77
CA VAL A 161 18.55 -3.88 -5.45
C VAL A 161 18.75 -4.35 -6.89
N GLY A 162 18.88 -5.67 -7.08
CA GLY A 162 19.07 -6.27 -8.42
C GLY A 162 17.88 -6.01 -9.36
N LEU A 163 16.64 -6.15 -8.87
CA LEU A 163 15.44 -5.84 -9.63
C LEU A 163 15.39 -4.37 -10.04
N THR A 164 15.68 -3.47 -9.11
CA THR A 164 15.68 -2.02 -9.38
C THR A 164 16.73 -1.63 -10.42
N ALA A 165 17.94 -2.20 -10.33
CA ALA A 165 19.00 -1.99 -11.30
C ALA A 165 18.62 -2.49 -12.70
N MET A 166 18.03 -3.68 -12.81
CA MET A 166 17.56 -4.22 -14.09
C MET A 166 16.48 -3.34 -14.73
N ARG A 167 15.51 -2.87 -13.95
CA ARG A 167 14.46 -1.97 -14.44
C ARG A 167 15.03 -0.65 -14.97
N ARG A 168 16.05 -0.10 -14.30
CA ARG A 168 16.77 1.09 -14.78
C ARG A 168 17.45 0.82 -16.13
N ARG A 169 18.11 -0.34 -16.28
CA ARG A 169 18.73 -0.75 -17.56
C ARG A 169 17.71 -0.91 -18.67
N ILE A 170 16.57 -1.56 -18.40
CA ILE A 170 15.47 -1.71 -19.35
C ILE A 170 15.00 -0.35 -19.86
N ARG A 171 14.83 0.63 -18.96
CA ARG A 171 14.46 2.01 -19.35
C ARG A 171 15.49 2.63 -20.29
N GLY A 172 16.78 2.48 -20.00
CA GLY A 172 17.85 2.95 -20.88
C GLY A 172 17.82 2.30 -22.26
N TYR A 173 17.60 0.98 -22.32
CA TYR A 173 17.48 0.27 -23.60
C TYR A 173 16.27 0.73 -24.42
N LYS A 174 15.11 0.97 -23.79
CA LYS A 174 13.93 1.52 -24.48
C LYS A 174 14.24 2.86 -25.15
N GLN A 175 14.90 3.77 -24.43
CA GLN A 175 15.31 5.08 -24.97
C GLN A 175 16.26 4.93 -26.17
N GLN A 176 17.23 4.01 -26.09
CA GLN A 176 18.16 3.73 -27.19
C GLN A 176 17.43 3.18 -28.42
N ILE A 177 16.48 2.25 -28.22
CA ILE A 177 15.70 1.66 -29.32
C ILE A 177 14.78 2.71 -29.97
N GLU A 178 14.13 3.56 -29.19
CA GLU A 178 13.33 4.67 -29.72
C GLU A 178 14.19 5.66 -30.52
N ALA A 179 15.39 5.99 -30.05
CA ALA A 179 16.32 6.83 -30.80
C ALA A 179 16.71 6.18 -32.14
N ILE A 180 16.97 4.87 -32.17
CA ILE A 180 17.25 4.12 -33.40
C ILE A 180 16.04 4.13 -34.34
N LYS A 181 14.83 3.93 -33.81
CA LYS A 181 13.57 3.94 -34.57
C LYS A 181 13.32 5.29 -35.27
N ASN A 182 13.75 6.37 -34.64
CA ASN A 182 13.50 7.75 -35.09
C ASN A 182 14.64 8.37 -35.91
N ARG A 183 15.83 7.75 -35.97
CA ARG A 183 16.89 8.19 -36.88
C ARG A 183 16.44 8.07 -38.34
N ARG A 184 16.58 9.17 -39.08
CA ARG A 184 16.15 9.31 -40.48
C ARG A 184 17.07 8.53 -41.41
#